data_AF-A0A7C1BTC8-F1
#
_entry.id   AF-A0A7C1BTC8-F1
#
_cell.length_a   1.000
_cell.length_b   1.000
_cell.length_c   1.000
_cell.angle_alpha   90.00
_cell.angle_beta   90.00
_cell.angle_gamma   90.00
#
_symmetry.space_group_name_H-M   'P 1'
#
loop_
_entity.id
_entity.type
_entity.pdbx_description
1 polymer ?
#
loop_
_entity_poly.entity_id
_entity_poly.type
_entity_poly.pdbx_seq_one_letter_code
_entity_poly.pdbx_strand_id
1 'polypeptide(L)'
;GGGSAGGGGSATSTARLSGSGKAGRVKTLTYATHGNFLTKRAACKDWSRVERALIPWVVTRILLTGSGDVVSGDFVGAVGGKRGGVKFVISPRAMFVTRKSSLSTTAGRGILNTRDQPHAARNKYWRLHDIHFEALRSEYAIFLRDILQALVISAFEAGFLDDAPVLEDPVRTFKEISADTQECEWRVRLKGGERTDAVAVLRFYLEKIEEMQEKGSGEGGKWEGEGKKAFEEALEKLEARRVEDFVDGLDWVTKLALLVNYEPKTASEGISVCNQYALLDASVLNCLDLGAGGGRGRGRGRRGSGSLYSQKESLAFAERELPGVGWSSFSERVKYALSNAPENTRDFFRAEILRRFGSHVRSVSWSTLVLNEAKVTLDEPFMLNKAEIGAEMCRGEGEGEGGGEGGGEGEGEGQGRQIEEVLSAAKRLHPDKVIY
;
A
#
# COMPACT_ATOMS: atom_id res chain seq x y z
N GLY A 1 -5.46 11.75 -27.47
CA GLY A 1 -5.04 12.45 -26.24
C GLY A 1 -4.11 11.54 -25.49
N GLY A 2 -2.81 11.80 -25.57
CA GLY A 2 -1.76 10.93 -25.03
C GLY A 2 -1.70 11.04 -23.50
N GLY A 3 -1.97 9.93 -22.82
CA GLY A 3 -1.68 9.78 -21.40
C GLY A 3 -0.19 9.60 -21.21
N SER A 4 0.46 10.58 -20.62
CA SER A 4 1.83 10.46 -20.12
C SER A 4 1.83 9.41 -19.01
N ALA A 5 2.48 8.26 -19.27
CA ALA A 5 2.90 7.35 -18.25
C ALA A 5 3.95 8.06 -17.38
N GLY A 6 3.50 8.62 -16.26
CA GLY A 6 4.39 9.16 -15.25
C GLY A 6 5.18 8.01 -14.62
N GLY A 7 6.50 8.01 -14.79
CA GLY A 7 7.40 7.11 -14.09
C GLY A 7 7.17 7.17 -12.59
N GLY A 8 6.83 6.03 -11.99
CA GLY A 8 6.61 5.89 -10.56
C GLY A 8 7.91 5.99 -9.79
N GLY A 9 8.27 7.20 -9.36
CA GLY A 9 9.11 7.37 -8.18
C GLY A 9 8.24 7.17 -6.93
N SER A 10 8.65 6.29 -6.02
CA SER A 10 8.08 6.23 -4.67
C SER A 10 8.22 7.61 -4.04
N ALA A 11 7.11 8.31 -3.89
CA ALA A 11 7.11 9.70 -3.49
C ALA A 11 6.59 9.78 -2.06
N THR A 12 7.53 9.81 -1.11
CA THR A 12 7.32 10.20 0.28
C THR A 12 7.09 11.70 0.40
N SER A 13 6.50 12.14 1.51
CA SER A 13 6.56 13.54 1.90
C SER A 13 8.02 13.91 2.13
N THR A 14 8.57 14.88 1.41
CA THR A 14 9.98 15.28 1.58
C THR A 14 10.07 16.70 2.11
N ALA A 15 10.73 16.87 3.24
CA ALA A 15 11.25 18.16 3.66
C ALA A 15 12.51 18.48 2.86
N ARG A 16 12.60 19.71 2.33
CA ARG A 16 13.76 20.22 1.61
C ARG A 16 14.09 21.62 2.09
N LEU A 17 15.38 21.94 2.15
CA LEU A 17 15.85 23.31 2.36
C LEU A 17 15.61 24.12 1.08
N SER A 18 15.15 25.37 1.24
CA SER A 18 15.03 26.33 0.14
C SER A 18 15.90 27.56 0.41
N GLY A 19 16.67 27.99 -0.61
CA GLY A 19 17.51 29.19 -0.60
C GLY A 19 19.02 28.95 -0.41
N SER A 20 19.85 29.84 -0.97
CA SER A 20 21.33 29.76 -1.01
C SER A 20 22.04 30.65 0.03
N GLY A 21 21.41 30.96 1.18
CA GLY A 21 22.00 31.81 2.22
C GLY A 21 21.28 31.73 3.58
N LYS A 22 21.98 32.12 4.65
CA LYS A 22 21.70 31.96 6.11
C LYS A 22 20.26 31.52 6.49
N ALA A 23 20.21 30.36 7.17
CA ALA A 23 19.02 29.67 7.70
C ALA A 23 17.91 29.45 6.67
N GLY A 24 18.18 28.58 5.68
CA GLY A 24 17.21 28.19 4.66
C GLY A 24 15.89 27.72 5.28
N ARG A 25 14.78 28.25 4.78
CA ARG A 25 13.44 27.86 5.23
C ARG A 25 13.16 26.42 4.78
N VAL A 26 12.75 25.57 5.70
CA VAL A 26 12.36 24.19 5.39
C VAL A 26 10.97 24.19 4.79
N LYS A 27 10.87 23.70 3.55
CA LYS A 27 9.59 23.46 2.88
C LYS A 27 9.31 21.97 2.90
N THR A 28 8.13 21.58 3.37
CA THR A 28 7.67 20.19 3.28
C THR A 28 6.71 20.07 2.11
N LEU A 29 7.04 19.18 1.18
CA LEU A 29 6.17 18.78 0.09
C LEU A 29 5.64 17.39 0.39
N THR A 30 4.41 17.12 0.00
CA THR A 30 3.80 15.81 0.21
C THR A 30 3.42 15.16 -1.10
N TYR A 31 3.87 13.92 -1.26
CA TYR A 31 3.39 12.97 -2.23
C TYR A 31 2.89 11.75 -1.45
N ALA A 32 2.11 10.89 -2.09
CA ALA A 32 1.43 9.82 -1.39
C ALA A 32 1.45 8.53 -2.20
N THR A 33 1.70 7.43 -1.50
CA THR A 33 1.22 6.12 -1.92
C THR A 33 -0.27 6.04 -1.58
N HIS A 34 -1.07 5.46 -2.47
CA HIS A 34 -2.51 5.33 -2.28
C HIS A 34 -2.91 3.85 -2.17
N GLY A 35 -3.75 3.55 -1.18
CA GLY A 35 -4.39 2.25 -1.00
C GLY A 35 -5.72 2.20 -1.75
N ASN A 36 -6.09 1.02 -2.23
CA ASN A 36 -7.34 0.82 -2.96
C ASN A 36 -8.01 -0.44 -2.47
N PHE A 37 -9.17 -0.28 -1.83
CA PHE A 37 -9.91 -1.39 -1.24
C PHE A 37 -11.26 -1.53 -1.95
N LEU A 38 -11.46 -2.70 -2.55
CA LEU A 38 -12.76 -3.08 -3.08
C LEU A 38 -13.71 -3.29 -1.90
N THR A 39 -14.90 -2.70 -1.97
CA THR A 39 -15.95 -2.94 -0.99
C THR A 39 -17.32 -3.01 -1.66
N LYS A 40 -18.33 -3.53 -0.96
CA LYS A 40 -19.72 -3.56 -1.40
C LYS A 40 -20.27 -2.15 -1.51
N ARG A 41 -20.87 -1.84 -2.67
CA ARG A 41 -21.58 -0.58 -2.93
C ARG A 41 -22.65 -0.29 -1.87
N ALA A 42 -23.32 -1.34 -1.40
CA ALA A 42 -24.35 -1.25 -0.37
C ALA A 42 -23.82 -0.68 0.96
N ALA A 43 -22.62 -1.07 1.38
CA ALA A 43 -22.02 -0.62 2.63
C ALA A 43 -21.69 0.88 2.63
N CYS A 44 -21.39 1.45 1.45
CA CYS A 44 -21.03 2.86 1.27
C CYS A 44 -22.21 3.78 0.88
N LYS A 45 -23.46 3.31 0.90
CA LYS A 45 -24.63 4.14 0.53
C LYS A 45 -24.80 5.36 1.44
N ASP A 46 -24.59 5.18 2.74
CA ASP A 46 -24.55 6.26 3.72
C ASP A 46 -23.09 6.63 4.01
N TRP A 47 -22.61 7.73 3.45
CA TRP A 47 -21.23 8.17 3.69
C TRP A 47 -20.98 8.58 5.15
N SER A 48 -22.02 8.97 5.90
CA SER A 48 -21.85 9.29 7.32
C SER A 48 -21.52 8.05 8.13
N ARG A 49 -22.06 6.88 7.75
CA ARG A 49 -21.67 5.57 8.31
C ARG A 49 -20.22 5.23 7.97
N VAL A 50 -19.79 5.46 6.73
CA VAL A 50 -18.38 5.27 6.32
C VAL A 50 -17.45 6.14 7.18
N GLU A 51 -17.78 7.42 7.37
CA GLU A 51 -17.00 8.33 8.21
C GLU A 51 -16.94 7.86 9.67
N ARG A 52 -18.08 7.48 10.27
CA ARG A 52 -18.13 6.98 11.64
C ARG A 52 -17.25 5.74 11.83
N ALA A 53 -17.36 4.76 10.93
CA ALA A 53 -16.66 3.49 11.05
C ALA A 53 -15.16 3.58 10.75
N LEU A 54 -14.74 4.40 9.77
CA LEU A 54 -13.37 4.33 9.23
C LEU A 54 -12.45 5.51 9.60
N ILE A 55 -12.98 6.67 10.01
CA ILE A 55 -12.12 7.80 10.42
C ILE A 55 -11.25 7.43 11.64
N PRO A 56 -11.79 6.84 12.73
CA PRO A 56 -10.97 6.52 13.89
C PRO A 56 -9.84 5.56 13.53
N TRP A 57 -10.13 4.51 12.74
CA TRP A 57 -9.14 3.59 12.19
C TRP A 57 -8.00 4.30 11.44
N VAL A 58 -8.33 5.13 10.45
CA VAL A 58 -7.31 5.83 9.64
C VAL A 58 -6.44 6.75 10.50
N VAL A 59 -7.06 7.39 11.51
CA VAL A 59 -6.37 8.32 12.42
C VAL A 59 -5.41 7.60 13.37
N THR A 60 -5.77 6.43 13.90
CA THR A 60 -4.97 5.75 14.94
C THR A 60 -4.04 4.68 14.38
N ARG A 61 -4.34 4.06 13.23
CA ARG A 61 -3.49 3.02 12.62
C ARG A 61 -2.08 3.51 12.26
N ILE A 62 -1.85 4.83 12.19
CA ILE A 62 -0.51 5.37 11.91
C ILE A 62 0.53 4.97 12.96
N LEU A 63 0.12 4.57 14.17
CA LEU A 63 1.04 3.98 15.14
C LEU A 63 1.72 2.71 14.60
N LEU A 64 1.01 1.95 13.75
CA LEU A 64 1.49 0.74 13.07
C LEU A 64 1.93 0.99 11.63
N THR A 65 1.38 2.01 10.97
CA THR A 65 1.57 2.19 9.51
C THR A 65 2.21 3.54 9.15
N GLY A 66 2.75 4.28 10.11
CA GLY A 66 3.46 5.53 9.87
C GLY A 66 4.80 5.30 9.19
N SER A 67 5.09 6.04 8.12
CA SER A 67 6.39 5.95 7.45
C SER A 67 7.50 6.67 8.22
N GLY A 68 7.18 7.64 9.07
CA GLY A 68 8.15 8.49 9.75
C GLY A 68 8.86 9.46 8.82
N ASP A 69 8.79 10.75 9.09
CA ASP A 69 9.64 11.73 8.42
C ASP A 69 9.75 13.03 9.22
N VAL A 70 10.67 13.89 8.82
CA VAL A 70 10.79 15.26 9.32
C VAL A 70 9.92 16.20 8.50
N VAL A 71 9.10 16.99 9.19
CA VAL A 71 8.29 18.07 8.60
C VAL A 71 8.78 19.42 9.09
N SER A 72 8.45 20.49 8.35
CA SER A 72 8.71 21.86 8.79
C SER A 72 8.02 22.14 10.12
N GLY A 73 8.71 22.82 11.03
CA GLY A 73 8.14 23.25 12.31
C GLY A 73 6.85 24.06 12.14
N ASP A 74 6.66 24.73 11.00
CA ASP A 74 5.44 25.47 10.65
C ASP A 74 4.16 24.61 10.76
N PHE A 75 4.25 23.27 10.62
CA PHE A 75 3.11 22.35 10.75
C PHE A 75 2.68 22.08 12.19
N VAL A 76 3.59 22.20 13.15
CA VAL A 76 3.39 21.77 14.54
C VAL A 76 3.41 22.95 15.51
N GLY A 77 3.67 24.16 15.02
CA GLY A 77 3.84 25.37 15.83
C GLY A 77 5.30 25.61 16.23
N ALA A 78 5.56 26.51 17.17
CA ALA A 78 6.93 26.82 17.60
C ALA A 78 7.57 25.58 18.26
N VAL A 79 8.65 25.05 17.69
CA VAL A 79 9.47 23.99 18.29
C VAL A 79 10.49 24.67 19.21
N GLY A 80 10.42 24.40 20.52
CA GLY A 80 11.33 25.02 21.50
C GLY A 80 11.21 26.55 21.59
N GLY A 81 10.01 27.11 21.39
CA GLY A 81 9.76 28.55 21.47
C GLY A 81 10.28 29.38 20.29
N LYS A 82 10.88 28.76 19.27
CA LYS A 82 11.32 29.43 18.03
C LYS A 82 10.44 29.00 16.85
N ARG A 83 10.04 29.95 15.99
CA ARG A 83 9.45 29.64 14.69
C ARG A 83 10.54 29.15 13.73
N GLY A 84 10.28 28.08 13.00
CA GLY A 84 11.22 27.42 12.08
C GLY A 84 11.77 26.09 12.61
N GLY A 85 12.66 25.45 11.84
CA GLY A 85 13.22 24.14 12.15
C GLY A 85 12.44 22.97 11.56
N VAL A 86 12.71 21.76 12.07
CA VAL A 86 12.03 20.52 11.68
C VAL A 86 11.53 19.77 12.91
N LYS A 87 10.49 18.96 12.71
CA LYS A 87 9.99 18.01 13.69
C LYS A 87 9.80 16.66 13.04
N PHE A 88 10.32 15.61 13.67
CA PHE A 88 9.99 14.24 13.29
C PHE A 88 8.55 13.91 13.69
N VAL A 89 7.83 13.21 12.82
CA VAL A 89 6.43 12.83 13.00
C VAL A 89 6.20 11.39 12.54
N ILE A 90 5.25 10.69 13.15
CA ILE A 90 4.87 9.30 12.81
C ILE A 90 4.35 9.20 11.37
N SER A 91 3.38 10.06 11.01
CA SER A 91 2.81 10.15 9.67
C SER A 91 2.98 11.56 9.11
N PRO A 92 3.94 11.81 8.20
CA PRO A 92 4.03 13.11 7.56
C PRO A 92 2.76 13.47 6.78
N ARG A 93 1.98 12.48 6.32
CA ARG A 93 0.70 12.69 5.62
C ARG A 93 -0.38 13.31 6.50
N ALA A 94 -0.47 12.91 7.76
CA ALA A 94 -1.43 13.44 8.73
C ALA A 94 -1.34 14.98 8.82
N MET A 95 -0.13 15.54 8.70
CA MET A 95 0.12 16.98 8.80
C MET A 95 -0.55 17.80 7.70
N PHE A 96 -0.85 17.20 6.54
CA PHE A 96 -1.47 17.85 5.38
C PHE A 96 -3.00 17.71 5.32
N VAL A 97 -3.60 16.99 6.27
CA VAL A 97 -5.04 16.81 6.35
C VAL A 97 -5.71 18.09 6.87
N THR A 98 -6.88 18.40 6.32
CA THR A 98 -7.62 19.64 6.64
C THR A 98 -9.11 19.42 6.92
N ARG A 99 -9.65 18.25 6.61
CA ARG A 99 -11.09 17.94 6.78
C ARG A 99 -11.32 16.44 6.92
N LYS A 100 -12.54 16.04 7.27
CA LYS A 100 -12.94 14.63 7.41
C LYS A 100 -12.94 13.89 6.08
N SER A 101 -13.62 14.43 5.08
CA SER A 101 -13.71 13.83 3.75
C SER A 101 -13.50 14.84 2.63
N SER A 102 -12.90 14.40 1.51
CA SER A 102 -12.81 15.22 0.29
C SER A 102 -12.56 14.40 -0.97
N LEU A 103 -12.90 14.94 -2.15
CA LEU A 103 -12.57 14.31 -3.43
C LEU A 103 -11.09 14.51 -3.83
N SER A 104 -10.50 15.61 -3.38
CA SER A 104 -9.17 16.05 -3.82
C SER A 104 -8.04 15.28 -3.16
N THR A 105 -7.02 14.95 -3.94
CA THR A 105 -5.79 14.27 -3.46
C THR A 105 -4.61 15.23 -3.30
N THR A 106 -4.71 16.48 -3.78
CA THR A 106 -3.60 17.44 -3.87
C THR A 106 -3.79 18.69 -3.00
N ALA A 107 -5.02 19.12 -2.76
CA ALA A 107 -5.37 20.27 -1.92
C ALA A 107 -6.61 19.98 -1.06
N GLY A 108 -6.74 20.58 0.13
CA GLY A 108 -7.92 20.38 0.99
C GLY A 108 -8.18 18.90 1.30
N ARG A 109 -7.12 18.14 1.58
CA ARG A 109 -7.16 16.67 1.74
C ARG A 109 -8.05 16.29 2.91
N GLY A 110 -8.96 15.34 2.65
CA GLY A 110 -9.75 14.65 3.66
C GLY A 110 -8.98 13.51 4.32
N ILE A 111 -9.43 13.06 5.49
CA ILE A 111 -9.04 11.77 6.07
C ILE A 111 -9.53 10.65 5.15
N LEU A 112 -10.78 10.71 4.71
CA LEU A 112 -11.34 9.80 3.70
C LEU A 112 -11.44 10.49 2.34
N ASN A 113 -11.19 9.74 1.27
CA ASN A 113 -11.39 10.23 -0.09
C ASN A 113 -12.74 9.77 -0.64
N THR A 114 -13.50 10.68 -1.25
CA THR A 114 -14.86 10.42 -1.73
C THR A 114 -14.91 10.02 -3.21
N ARG A 115 -13.78 9.67 -3.84
CA ARG A 115 -13.73 9.32 -5.27
C ARG A 115 -14.52 8.05 -5.56
N ASP A 116 -15.62 8.21 -6.30
CA ASP A 116 -16.45 7.11 -6.81
C ASP A 116 -15.98 6.67 -8.21
N GLN A 117 -14.87 5.93 -8.26
CA GLN A 117 -14.36 5.30 -9.48
C GLN A 117 -13.98 3.86 -9.17
N PRO A 118 -14.95 2.92 -9.17
CA PRO A 118 -14.72 1.56 -8.68
C PRO A 118 -13.83 0.71 -9.59
N HIS A 119 -13.72 1.08 -10.88
CA HIS A 119 -13.10 0.23 -11.91
C HIS A 119 -13.66 -1.20 -11.92
N ALA A 120 -14.91 -1.35 -11.52
CA ALA A 120 -15.66 -2.57 -11.40
C ALA A 120 -17.16 -2.23 -11.58
N ALA A 121 -18.04 -3.23 -11.59
CA ALA A 121 -19.48 -3.06 -11.76
C ALA A 121 -20.03 -2.07 -10.71
N ARG A 122 -20.45 -0.87 -11.16
CA ARG A 122 -20.76 0.27 -10.28
C ARG A 122 -21.92 0.02 -9.33
N ASN A 123 -22.87 -0.82 -9.73
CA ASN A 123 -24.01 -1.23 -8.92
C ASN A 123 -23.63 -2.19 -7.77
N LYS A 124 -22.52 -2.93 -7.90
CA LYS A 124 -22.06 -3.92 -6.92
C LYS A 124 -20.95 -3.40 -6.02
N TYR A 125 -20.01 -2.64 -6.58
CA TYR A 125 -18.76 -2.30 -5.92
C TYR A 125 -18.54 -0.81 -5.72
N TRP A 126 -17.80 -0.49 -4.67
CA TRP A 126 -17.15 0.78 -4.43
C TRP A 126 -15.64 0.54 -4.27
N ARG A 127 -14.82 1.52 -4.60
CA ARG A 127 -13.37 1.49 -4.32
C ARG A 127 -13.07 2.57 -3.29
N LEU A 128 -12.81 2.17 -2.06
CA LEU A 128 -12.32 3.08 -1.04
C LEU A 128 -10.89 3.46 -1.39
N HIS A 129 -10.69 4.75 -1.68
CA HIS A 129 -9.41 5.30 -2.11
C HIS A 129 -8.70 5.94 -0.93
N ASP A 130 -7.73 5.24 -0.38
CA ASP A 130 -7.01 5.71 0.79
C ASP A 130 -5.79 6.52 0.37
N ILE A 131 -5.78 7.80 0.69
CA ILE A 131 -4.70 8.73 0.31
C ILE A 131 -3.66 8.91 1.43
N HIS A 132 -3.77 8.13 2.49
CA HIS A 132 -2.86 8.09 3.65
C HIS A 132 -2.22 6.71 3.81
N PHE A 133 -2.09 5.99 2.70
CA PHE A 133 -1.43 4.70 2.62
C PHE A 133 0.08 4.92 2.50
N GLU A 134 0.73 5.24 3.61
CA GLU A 134 2.14 5.60 3.71
C GLU A 134 3.07 4.66 2.90
N ALA A 135 4.16 5.22 2.35
CA ALA A 135 5.18 4.46 1.64
C ALA A 135 6.11 3.79 2.66
N LEU A 136 5.82 2.54 2.98
CA LEU A 136 6.56 1.72 3.94
C LEU A 136 7.69 0.94 3.27
N ARG A 137 8.72 0.60 4.04
CA ARG A 137 9.80 -0.30 3.64
C ARG A 137 9.72 -1.62 4.38
N SER A 138 9.35 -1.60 5.66
CA SER A 138 9.39 -2.80 6.48
C SER A 138 8.37 -3.83 6.01
N GLU A 139 8.83 -5.06 5.80
CA GLU A 139 7.98 -6.18 5.39
C GLU A 139 6.91 -6.50 6.45
N TYR A 140 7.24 -6.37 7.73
CA TYR A 140 6.29 -6.51 8.84
C TYR A 140 5.21 -5.44 8.79
N ALA A 141 5.59 -4.16 8.66
CA ALA A 141 4.64 -3.05 8.61
C ALA A 141 3.75 -3.12 7.36
N ILE A 142 4.29 -3.53 6.20
CA ILE A 142 3.51 -3.74 4.97
C ILE A 142 2.50 -4.86 5.16
N PHE A 143 2.91 -6.00 5.74
CA PHE A 143 2.01 -7.11 6.03
C PHE A 143 0.86 -6.69 6.95
N LEU A 144 1.17 -6.07 8.10
CA LEU A 144 0.16 -5.59 9.04
C LEU A 144 -0.79 -4.58 8.39
N ARG A 145 -0.26 -3.57 7.69
CA ARG A 145 -1.07 -2.57 6.99
C ARG A 145 -2.09 -3.22 6.07
N ASP A 146 -1.66 -4.20 5.27
CA ASP A 146 -2.51 -4.80 4.23
C ASP A 146 -3.53 -5.77 4.84
N ILE A 147 -3.12 -6.65 5.76
CA ILE A 147 -4.04 -7.63 6.38
C ILE A 147 -5.07 -6.96 7.28
N LEU A 148 -4.67 -5.97 8.10
CA LEU A 148 -5.59 -5.28 8.98
C LEU A 148 -6.55 -4.40 8.20
N GLN A 149 -6.10 -3.78 7.13
CA GLN A 149 -7.00 -3.03 6.27
C GLN A 149 -8.04 -3.94 5.60
N ALA A 150 -7.68 -5.15 5.18
CA ALA A 150 -8.65 -6.11 4.68
C ALA A 150 -9.67 -6.52 5.76
N LEU A 151 -9.20 -6.87 6.96
CA LEU A 151 -10.05 -7.26 8.09
C LEU A 151 -11.00 -6.15 8.54
N VAL A 152 -10.52 -4.90 8.64
CA VAL A 152 -11.34 -3.74 9.00
C VAL A 152 -12.40 -3.45 7.93
N ILE A 153 -12.07 -3.59 6.64
CA ILE A 153 -13.07 -3.42 5.58
C ILE A 153 -14.12 -4.54 5.62
N SER A 154 -13.72 -5.79 5.88
CA SER A 154 -14.66 -6.89 6.09
C SER A 154 -15.61 -6.63 7.28
N ALA A 155 -15.07 -6.18 8.42
CA ALA A 155 -15.87 -5.84 9.60
C ALA A 155 -16.82 -4.66 9.33
N PHE A 156 -16.36 -3.65 8.59
CA PHE A 156 -17.18 -2.54 8.13
C PHE A 156 -18.35 -3.00 7.24
N GLU A 157 -18.09 -3.89 6.29
CA GLU A 157 -19.14 -4.42 5.40
C GLU A 157 -20.19 -5.23 6.15
N ALA A 158 -19.77 -5.97 7.17
CA ALA A 158 -20.62 -6.83 7.97
C ALA A 158 -21.38 -6.07 9.09
N GLY A 159 -21.09 -4.78 9.31
CA GLY A 159 -21.83 -3.94 10.27
C GLY A 159 -21.23 -3.86 11.66
N PHE A 160 -20.11 -4.54 11.91
CA PHE A 160 -19.48 -4.63 13.24
C PHE A 160 -18.84 -3.33 13.72
N LEU A 161 -18.68 -2.33 12.84
CA LEU A 161 -18.02 -1.05 13.14
C LEU A 161 -19.00 0.13 13.25
N ASP A 162 -20.31 -0.14 13.33
CA ASP A 162 -21.33 0.92 13.36
C ASP A 162 -21.33 1.70 14.69
N ASP A 163 -20.77 1.13 15.74
CA ASP A 163 -20.58 1.68 17.09
C ASP A 163 -19.14 2.20 17.34
N ALA A 164 -18.34 2.42 16.29
CA ALA A 164 -16.98 2.91 16.43
C ALA A 164 -16.87 4.25 17.22
N PRO A 165 -15.84 4.41 18.07
CA PRO A 165 -15.64 5.63 18.85
C PRO A 165 -15.57 6.88 17.97
N VAL A 166 -16.41 7.88 18.24
CA VAL A 166 -16.46 9.10 17.43
C VAL A 166 -15.47 10.13 17.95
N LEU A 167 -14.43 10.44 17.18
CA LEU A 167 -13.46 11.47 17.53
C LEU A 167 -14.08 12.87 17.51
N GLU A 168 -13.79 13.70 18.52
CA GLU A 168 -14.31 15.08 18.63
C GLU A 168 -13.84 15.95 17.45
N ASP A 169 -12.52 16.02 17.25
CA ASP A 169 -11.87 16.69 16.12
C ASP A 169 -10.84 15.74 15.47
N PRO A 170 -11.26 14.89 14.52
CA PRO A 170 -10.38 13.89 13.94
C PRO A 170 -9.21 14.51 13.17
N VAL A 171 -9.34 15.72 12.61
CA VAL A 171 -8.24 16.36 11.88
C VAL A 171 -7.15 16.80 12.85
N ARG A 172 -7.55 17.40 13.97
CA ARG A 172 -6.63 17.79 15.02
C ARG A 172 -5.99 16.58 15.68
N THR A 173 -6.80 15.59 16.09
CA THR A 173 -6.31 14.34 16.70
C THR A 173 -5.29 13.64 15.82
N PHE A 174 -5.51 13.60 14.50
CA PHE A 174 -4.56 12.96 13.58
C PHE A 174 -3.17 13.61 13.59
N LYS A 175 -3.14 14.94 13.64
CA LYS A 175 -1.89 15.71 13.71
C LYS A 175 -1.22 15.59 15.07
N GLU A 176 -2.01 15.58 16.15
CA GLU A 176 -1.50 15.45 17.52
C GLU A 176 -0.86 14.07 17.73
N ILE A 177 -1.54 12.98 17.36
CA ILE A 177 -0.97 11.61 17.41
C ILE A 177 0.29 11.55 16.56
N SER A 178 0.24 12.06 15.32
CA SER A 178 1.41 12.01 14.45
C SER A 178 2.61 12.81 15.00
N ALA A 179 2.37 13.87 15.75
CA ALA A 179 3.42 14.71 16.32
C ALA A 179 3.98 14.18 17.64
N ASP A 180 3.34 13.18 18.24
CA ASP A 180 3.71 12.62 19.53
C ASP A 180 4.58 11.37 19.38
N THR A 181 5.86 11.61 19.11
CA THR A 181 6.88 10.56 18.90
C THR A 181 7.80 10.36 20.11
N GLN A 182 7.69 11.21 21.14
CA GLN A 182 8.60 11.22 22.29
C GLN A 182 7.90 10.74 23.55
N GLU A 183 6.79 11.40 23.91
CA GLU A 183 6.04 11.06 25.13
C GLU A 183 5.14 9.85 24.91
N CYS A 184 4.67 9.65 23.66
CA CYS A 184 3.78 8.56 23.28
C CYS A 184 2.52 8.51 24.17
N GLU A 185 1.99 9.67 24.54
CA GLU A 185 0.75 9.78 25.30
C GLU A 185 -0.48 9.48 24.43
N TRP A 186 -0.38 9.71 23.11
CA TRP A 186 -1.37 9.44 22.06
C TRP A 186 -2.84 9.68 22.44
N ARG A 187 -3.08 10.78 23.16
CA ARG A 187 -4.38 11.14 23.73
C ARG A 187 -5.42 11.40 22.64
N VAL A 188 -6.60 10.84 22.85
CA VAL A 188 -7.76 10.98 21.97
C VAL A 188 -8.91 11.60 22.76
N ARG A 189 -9.62 12.56 22.16
CA ARG A 189 -10.88 13.10 22.69
C ARG A 189 -12.04 12.58 21.86
N LEU A 190 -13.00 11.96 22.54
CA LEU A 190 -14.23 11.47 21.94
C LEU A 190 -15.32 12.53 22.01
N LYS A 191 -16.27 12.45 21.08
CA LYS A 191 -17.49 13.26 21.11
C LYS A 191 -18.24 12.95 22.41
N GLY A 192 -18.51 13.98 23.20
CA GLY A 192 -19.07 13.84 24.56
C GLY A 192 -18.08 14.22 25.66
N GLY A 193 -16.81 14.49 25.31
CA GLY A 193 -15.80 15.03 26.23
C GLY A 193 -14.95 13.98 26.93
N GLU A 194 -15.26 12.69 26.74
CA GLU A 194 -14.44 11.57 27.21
C GLU A 194 -13.04 11.61 26.58
N ARG A 195 -12.03 11.22 27.35
CA ARG A 195 -10.65 11.09 26.91
C ARG A 195 -10.25 9.62 26.96
N THR A 196 -9.60 9.17 25.89
CA THR A 196 -9.06 7.82 25.76
C THR A 196 -7.67 7.87 25.11
N ASP A 197 -7.14 6.71 24.78
CA ASP A 197 -5.85 6.53 24.13
C ASP A 197 -6.02 5.98 22.70
N ALA A 198 -5.12 6.32 21.79
CA ALA A 198 -5.16 5.81 20.42
C ALA A 198 -5.03 4.28 20.34
N VAL A 199 -4.29 3.65 21.27
CA VAL A 199 -4.18 2.19 21.36
C VAL A 199 -5.51 1.57 21.77
N ALA A 200 -6.27 2.21 22.68
CA ALA A 200 -7.61 1.76 23.06
C ALA A 200 -8.61 1.82 21.89
N VAL A 201 -8.51 2.85 21.03
CA VAL A 201 -9.29 2.89 19.78
C VAL A 201 -8.92 1.74 18.85
N LEU A 202 -7.63 1.38 18.74
CA LEU A 202 -7.20 0.22 17.95
C LEU A 202 -7.68 -1.11 18.56
N ARG A 203 -7.69 -1.25 19.88
CA ARG A 203 -8.26 -2.41 20.60
C ARG A 203 -9.74 -2.61 20.27
N PHE A 204 -10.52 -1.53 20.15
CA PHE A 204 -11.90 -1.63 19.67
C PHE A 204 -11.97 -2.30 18.28
N TYR A 205 -11.09 -1.94 17.34
CA TYR A 205 -11.08 -2.59 16.02
C TYR A 205 -10.66 -4.07 16.09
N LEU A 206 -9.70 -4.42 16.95
CA LEU A 206 -9.33 -5.82 17.19
C LEU A 206 -10.53 -6.62 17.71
N GLU A 207 -11.23 -6.13 18.73
CA GLU A 207 -12.41 -6.77 19.31
C GLU A 207 -13.51 -6.98 18.24
N LYS A 208 -13.76 -5.99 17.39
CA LYS A 208 -14.77 -6.12 16.32
C LYS A 208 -14.35 -7.09 15.21
N ILE A 209 -13.04 -7.22 14.95
CA ILE A 209 -12.52 -8.24 14.03
C ILE A 209 -12.72 -9.63 14.63
N GLU A 210 -12.46 -9.80 15.92
CA GLU A 210 -12.68 -11.05 16.65
C GLU A 210 -14.15 -11.44 16.67
N GLU A 211 -15.04 -10.51 17.03
CA GLU A 211 -16.49 -10.72 17.03
C GLU A 211 -17.01 -11.13 15.65
N MET A 212 -16.50 -10.50 14.58
CA MET A 212 -16.83 -10.85 13.21
C MET A 212 -16.38 -12.28 12.87
N GLN A 213 -15.16 -12.65 13.24
CA GLN A 213 -14.61 -13.98 12.95
C GLN A 213 -15.32 -15.09 13.73
N GLU A 214 -15.66 -14.86 15.00
CA GLU A 214 -16.41 -15.80 15.84
C GLU A 214 -17.83 -16.07 15.31
N LYS A 215 -18.48 -15.05 14.76
CA LYS A 215 -19.82 -15.16 14.16
C LYS A 215 -19.79 -15.64 12.70
N GLY A 216 -18.62 -15.65 12.07
CA GLY A 216 -18.43 -16.12 10.71
C GLY A 216 -18.51 -17.65 10.63
N SER A 217 -19.15 -18.18 9.60
CA SER A 217 -19.32 -19.63 9.40
C SER A 217 -18.30 -20.26 8.43
N GLY A 218 -17.18 -19.59 8.17
CA GLY A 218 -16.21 -20.00 7.14
C GLY A 218 -14.78 -20.06 7.65
N GLU A 219 -13.94 -20.84 6.97
CA GLU A 219 -12.49 -20.77 7.16
C GLU A 219 -12.00 -19.37 6.72
N GLY A 220 -11.37 -18.65 7.64
CA GLY A 220 -10.79 -17.33 7.36
C GLY A 220 -9.73 -17.41 6.27
N GLY A 221 -9.42 -16.27 5.65
CA GLY A 221 -8.33 -16.16 4.69
C GLY A 221 -6.99 -16.64 5.27
N LYS A 222 -6.11 -17.11 4.39
CA LYS A 222 -4.80 -17.72 4.71
C LYS A 222 -4.00 -16.98 5.81
N TRP A 223 -4.10 -15.66 5.82
CA TRP A 223 -3.27 -14.78 6.66
C TRP A 223 -4.04 -14.13 7.82
N GLU A 224 -5.33 -14.38 7.96
CA GLU A 224 -6.15 -13.67 8.94
C GLU A 224 -5.76 -14.00 10.39
N GLY A 225 -5.51 -15.28 10.69
CA GLY A 225 -5.08 -15.70 12.03
C GLY A 225 -3.73 -15.10 12.42
N GLU A 226 -2.75 -15.16 11.51
CA GLU A 226 -1.42 -14.59 11.72
C GLU A 226 -1.48 -13.06 11.88
N GLY A 227 -2.24 -12.38 11.02
CA GLY A 227 -2.41 -10.93 11.07
C GLY A 227 -3.12 -10.45 12.33
N LYS A 228 -4.14 -11.18 12.79
CA LYS A 228 -4.82 -10.88 14.05
C LYS A 228 -3.86 -11.02 15.24
N LYS A 229 -3.18 -12.16 15.34
CA LYS A 229 -2.23 -12.42 16.43
C LYS A 229 -1.13 -11.34 16.47
N ALA A 230 -0.54 -11.03 15.32
CA ALA A 230 0.48 -9.99 15.24
C ALA A 230 -0.05 -8.60 15.60
N PHE A 231 -1.32 -8.30 15.33
CA PHE A 231 -1.95 -7.05 15.74
C PHE A 231 -2.18 -6.99 17.25
N GLU A 232 -2.67 -8.07 17.85
CA GLU A 232 -2.81 -8.19 19.31
C GLU A 232 -1.47 -7.97 20.02
N GLU A 233 -0.43 -8.71 19.63
CA GLU A 233 0.93 -8.58 20.18
C GLU A 233 1.51 -7.18 19.96
N ALA A 234 1.23 -6.56 18.80
CA ALA A 234 1.66 -5.20 18.54
C ALA A 234 0.97 -4.19 19.45
N LEU A 235 -0.34 -4.35 19.70
CA LEU A 235 -1.08 -3.50 20.62
C LEU A 235 -0.61 -3.65 22.06
N GLU A 236 -0.23 -4.85 22.50
CA GLU A 236 0.37 -5.05 23.83
C GLU A 236 1.67 -4.26 24.01
N LYS A 237 2.56 -4.30 23.01
CA LYS A 237 3.82 -3.54 23.04
C LYS A 237 3.57 -2.03 23.03
N LEU A 238 2.64 -1.56 22.20
CA LEU A 238 2.25 -0.15 22.15
C LEU A 238 1.59 0.30 23.46
N GLU A 239 0.74 -0.52 24.05
CA GLU A 239 0.08 -0.27 25.34
C GLU A 239 1.10 -0.13 26.48
N ALA A 240 2.11 -1.00 26.50
CA ALA A 240 3.24 -0.93 27.42
C ALA A 240 4.25 0.19 27.09
N ARG A 241 4.03 0.96 26.02
CA ARG A 241 4.91 2.02 25.51
C ARG A 241 6.33 1.55 25.17
N ARG A 242 6.50 0.26 24.86
CA ARG A 242 7.75 -0.33 24.38
C ARG A 242 7.87 -0.13 22.87
N VAL A 243 7.91 1.12 22.44
CA VAL A 243 7.97 1.48 21.01
C VAL A 243 9.27 0.99 20.38
N GLU A 244 10.37 1.02 21.13
CA GLU A 244 11.68 0.55 20.73
C GLU A 244 11.73 -0.94 20.35
N ASP A 245 10.77 -1.76 20.83
CA ASP A 245 10.64 -3.17 20.44
C ASP A 245 10.31 -3.33 18.94
N PHE A 246 9.96 -2.24 18.25
CA PHE A 246 9.65 -2.20 16.82
C PHE A 246 10.77 -1.62 15.95
N VAL A 247 11.98 -1.42 16.47
CA VAL A 247 13.14 -1.11 15.62
C VAL A 247 13.30 -2.23 14.58
N ASP A 248 13.48 -1.83 13.32
CA ASP A 248 13.47 -2.65 12.10
C ASP A 248 12.09 -3.22 11.68
N GLY A 249 11.08 -3.18 12.56
CA GLY A 249 9.72 -3.63 12.30
C GLY A 249 8.74 -2.56 11.84
N LEU A 250 8.86 -1.34 12.38
CA LEU A 250 8.04 -0.19 11.99
C LEU A 250 8.95 0.93 11.44
N ASP A 251 8.62 1.43 10.25
CA ASP A 251 9.44 2.42 9.54
C ASP A 251 9.71 3.68 10.39
N TRP A 252 8.67 4.24 11.03
CA TRP A 252 8.83 5.46 11.83
C TRP A 252 9.66 5.24 13.08
N VAL A 253 9.55 4.08 13.73
CA VAL A 253 10.35 3.72 14.91
C VAL A 253 11.81 3.55 14.51
N THR A 254 12.07 2.84 13.41
CA THR A 254 13.42 2.60 12.91
C THR A 254 14.11 3.91 12.53
N LYS A 255 13.40 4.81 11.83
CA LYS A 255 13.92 6.15 11.51
C LYS A 255 14.15 7.00 12.75
N LEU A 256 13.26 6.92 13.75
CA LEU A 256 13.45 7.62 15.02
C LEU A 256 14.71 7.13 15.74
N ALA A 257 14.91 5.81 15.82
CA ALA A 257 16.13 5.22 16.39
C ALA A 257 17.39 5.67 15.65
N LEU A 258 17.35 5.75 14.31
CA LEU A 258 18.46 6.33 13.53
C LEU A 258 18.70 7.80 13.87
N LEU A 259 17.65 8.62 14.00
CA LEU A 259 17.81 10.02 14.39
C LEU A 259 18.39 10.17 15.80
N VAL A 260 18.02 9.30 16.74
CA VAL A 260 18.61 9.25 18.09
C VAL A 260 20.09 8.85 18.00
N ASN A 261 20.43 7.82 17.23
CA ASN A 261 21.79 7.30 17.13
C ASN A 261 22.75 8.23 16.37
N TYR A 262 22.29 8.90 15.30
CA TYR A 262 23.11 9.82 14.52
C TYR A 262 23.18 11.23 15.13
N GLU A 263 22.28 11.55 16.07
CA GLU A 263 22.18 12.84 16.76
C GLU A 263 22.38 14.07 15.85
N PRO A 264 21.55 14.26 14.81
CA PRO A 264 21.73 15.35 13.85
C PRO A 264 21.72 16.70 14.57
N LYS A 265 22.77 17.50 14.35
CA LYS A 265 22.92 18.83 14.95
C LYS A 265 22.21 19.91 14.14
N THR A 266 21.85 19.61 12.90
CA THR A 266 21.11 20.52 12.01
C THR A 266 19.86 19.88 11.40
N ALA A 267 18.90 20.72 11.02
CA ALA A 267 17.73 20.27 10.26
C ALA A 267 18.11 19.56 8.95
N SER A 268 19.20 19.99 8.30
CA SER A 268 19.70 19.36 7.08
C SER A 268 20.15 17.93 7.30
N GLU A 269 20.85 17.67 8.41
CA GLU A 269 21.32 16.34 8.78
C GLU A 269 20.14 15.42 9.10
N GLY A 270 19.15 15.88 9.87
CA GLY A 270 17.95 15.08 10.16
C GLY A 270 17.14 14.73 8.90
N ILE A 271 17.00 15.69 7.98
CA ILE A 271 16.42 15.44 6.65
C ILE A 271 17.25 14.41 5.87
N SER A 272 18.58 14.51 5.93
CA SER A 272 19.48 13.58 5.25
C SER A 272 19.32 12.14 5.77
N VAL A 273 19.23 11.93 7.08
CA VAL A 273 19.03 10.61 7.68
C VAL A 273 17.72 9.97 7.17
N CYS A 274 16.61 10.72 7.20
CA CYS A 274 15.32 10.23 6.71
C CYS A 274 15.36 9.92 5.19
N ASN A 275 16.00 10.79 4.40
CA ASN A 275 16.16 10.59 2.96
C ASN A 275 17.05 9.38 2.63
N GLN A 276 18.12 9.15 3.40
CA GLN A 276 18.99 7.99 3.21
C GLN A 276 18.26 6.69 3.58
N TYR A 277 17.43 6.67 4.62
CA TYR A 277 16.56 5.51 4.88
C TYR A 277 15.60 5.24 3.70
N ALA A 278 15.06 6.31 3.10
CA ALA A 278 14.17 6.21 1.95
C ALA A 278 14.90 6.08 0.59
N LEU A 279 16.23 5.91 0.57
CA LEU A 279 16.97 5.73 -0.69
C LEU A 279 16.67 4.35 -1.30
N LEU A 280 16.64 4.28 -2.62
CA LEU A 280 16.63 3.02 -3.37
C LEU A 280 18.01 2.86 -4.00
N ASP A 281 18.80 1.91 -3.50
CA ASP A 281 20.08 1.53 -4.08
C ASP A 281 20.17 0.00 -4.22
N ALA A 282 21.30 -0.50 -4.72
CA ALA A 282 21.49 -1.93 -4.96
C ALA A 282 21.32 -2.80 -3.71
N SER A 283 21.58 -2.27 -2.50
CA SER A 283 21.41 -3.02 -1.25
C SER A 283 19.95 -3.26 -0.88
N VAL A 284 19.06 -2.35 -1.31
CA VAL A 284 17.61 -2.45 -1.09
C VAL A 284 16.95 -3.35 -2.15
N LEU A 285 17.61 -3.54 -3.29
CA LEU A 285 17.17 -4.44 -4.36
C LEU A 285 17.78 -5.85 -4.24
N ASN A 286 18.35 -6.21 -3.08
CA ASN A 286 18.97 -7.52 -2.86
C ASN A 286 17.98 -8.67 -3.09
N CYS A 287 16.70 -8.51 -2.77
CA CYS A 287 15.67 -9.52 -3.06
C CYS A 287 15.48 -9.82 -4.57
N LEU A 288 16.02 -8.96 -5.46
CA LEU A 288 15.96 -9.14 -6.91
C LEU A 288 17.26 -9.70 -7.52
N ASP A 289 18.30 -9.97 -6.71
CA ASP A 289 19.64 -10.41 -7.17
C ASP A 289 20.30 -9.51 -8.24
N LEU A 290 19.80 -8.29 -8.43
CA LEU A 290 20.33 -7.32 -9.42
C LEU A 290 21.76 -6.84 -9.11
N GLY A 291 22.33 -7.25 -7.97
CA GLY A 291 23.70 -6.96 -7.54
C GLY A 291 24.72 -8.09 -7.74
N ALA A 292 24.32 -9.29 -8.16
CA ALA A 292 25.18 -10.49 -8.07
C ALA A 292 25.70 -11.06 -9.41
N GLY A 293 25.31 -10.55 -10.59
CA GLY A 293 25.90 -11.05 -11.84
C GLY A 293 25.52 -10.28 -13.09
N GLY A 294 26.52 -9.76 -13.82
CA GLY A 294 26.29 -9.29 -15.20
C GLY A 294 27.30 -8.31 -15.80
N GLY A 295 28.31 -7.84 -15.07
CA GLY A 295 29.32 -6.94 -15.63
C GLY A 295 30.72 -7.28 -15.15
N ARG A 296 31.54 -7.87 -16.03
CA ARG A 296 33.01 -7.91 -15.89
C ARG A 296 33.57 -6.48 -16.04
N GLY A 297 33.30 -5.63 -15.07
CA GLY A 297 33.86 -4.29 -14.94
C GLY A 297 34.88 -4.27 -13.82
N ARG A 298 36.16 -4.14 -14.18
CA ARG A 298 37.30 -4.05 -13.27
C ARG A 298 37.05 -3.06 -12.12
N GLY A 299 37.30 -3.53 -10.89
CA GLY A 299 37.87 -2.77 -9.78
C GLY A 299 37.37 -1.33 -9.57
N ARG A 300 36.24 -1.18 -8.89
CA ARG A 300 36.02 -0.09 -7.92
C ARG A 300 35.36 -0.72 -6.70
N GLY A 301 35.98 -0.60 -5.53
CA GLY A 301 35.53 -1.25 -4.30
C GLY A 301 34.04 -1.04 -4.02
N ARG A 302 33.42 -1.97 -3.28
CA ARG A 302 32.07 -1.83 -2.70
C ARG A 302 31.96 -0.43 -2.08
N ARG A 303 31.43 0.54 -2.82
CA ARG A 303 30.97 1.80 -2.25
C ARG A 303 29.88 1.40 -1.28
N GLY A 304 30.02 1.78 -0.01
CA GLY A 304 29.03 1.47 1.02
C GLY A 304 27.62 1.81 0.55
N SER A 305 26.64 1.01 0.96
CA SER A 305 25.22 1.32 0.77
C SER A 305 24.97 2.79 1.15
N GLY A 306 24.33 3.55 0.25
CA GLY A 306 23.87 4.89 0.56
C GLY A 306 22.57 4.86 1.36
N SER A 307 21.87 3.72 1.35
CA SER A 307 20.65 3.48 2.11
C SER A 307 20.97 3.16 3.59
N LEU A 308 20.23 3.80 4.50
CA LEU A 308 20.20 3.45 5.93
C LEU A 308 19.15 2.39 6.26
N TYR A 309 18.25 2.06 5.32
CA TYR A 309 17.32 0.94 5.49
C TYR A 309 18.07 -0.39 5.31
N SER A 310 17.92 -1.30 6.28
CA SER A 310 18.47 -2.66 6.22
C SER A 310 17.36 -3.66 5.96
N GLN A 311 17.25 -4.15 4.71
CA GLN A 311 16.30 -5.20 4.36
C GLN A 311 16.55 -6.49 5.16
N LYS A 312 17.81 -6.79 5.48
CA LYS A 312 18.17 -7.98 6.27
C LYS A 312 17.57 -7.93 7.67
N GLU A 313 17.74 -6.82 8.38
CA GLU A 313 17.23 -6.69 9.75
C GLU A 313 15.70 -6.59 9.76
N SER A 314 15.11 -5.90 8.76
CA SER A 314 13.66 -5.86 8.59
C SER A 314 13.04 -7.24 8.30
N LEU A 315 13.66 -8.06 7.44
CA LEU A 315 13.23 -9.44 7.22
C LEU A 315 13.41 -10.31 8.46
N ALA A 316 14.51 -10.16 9.21
CA ALA A 316 14.71 -10.88 10.46
C ALA A 316 13.65 -10.51 11.53
N PHE A 317 13.22 -9.25 11.56
CA PHE A 317 12.09 -8.80 12.36
C PHE A 317 10.80 -9.51 11.92
N ALA A 318 10.48 -9.44 10.62
CA ALA A 318 9.28 -10.06 10.07
C ALA A 318 9.24 -11.58 10.28
N GLU A 319 10.38 -12.26 10.16
CA GLU A 319 10.51 -13.70 10.43
C GLU A 319 10.19 -14.08 11.87
N ARG A 320 10.61 -13.25 12.82
CA ARG A 320 10.38 -13.48 14.25
C ARG A 320 8.93 -13.21 14.64
N GLU A 321 8.34 -12.12 14.16
CA GLU A 321 7.00 -11.68 14.57
C GLU A 321 5.88 -12.27 13.69
N LEU A 322 6.20 -12.78 12.49
CA LEU A 322 5.26 -13.39 11.55
C LEU A 322 5.79 -14.74 11.03
N PRO A 323 6.10 -15.72 11.91
CA PRO A 323 6.72 -16.98 11.51
C PRO A 323 5.86 -17.79 10.52
N GLY A 324 4.53 -17.59 10.49
CA GLY A 324 3.62 -18.30 9.60
C GLY A 324 3.66 -17.88 8.13
N VAL A 325 4.30 -16.75 7.79
CA VAL A 325 4.24 -16.15 6.44
C VAL A 325 5.20 -16.81 5.43
N GLY A 326 6.19 -17.56 5.90
CA GLY A 326 7.15 -18.27 5.04
C GLY A 326 8.10 -17.34 4.29
N TRP A 327 8.84 -16.50 5.02
CA TRP A 327 9.75 -15.49 4.48
C TRP A 327 10.92 -16.03 3.66
N SER A 328 11.28 -17.30 3.83
CA SER A 328 12.36 -17.96 3.07
C SER A 328 12.17 -17.92 1.54
N SER A 329 10.92 -17.83 1.06
CA SER A 329 10.62 -17.68 -0.38
C SER A 329 10.28 -16.24 -0.79
N PHE A 330 10.50 -15.24 0.07
CA PHE A 330 10.16 -13.85 -0.20
C PHE A 330 10.81 -13.33 -1.50
N SER A 331 12.13 -13.48 -1.65
CA SER A 331 12.84 -13.04 -2.86
C SER A 331 12.30 -13.68 -4.13
N GLU A 332 12.02 -14.99 -4.10
CA GLU A 332 11.46 -15.71 -5.25
C GLU A 332 10.03 -15.26 -5.57
N ARG A 333 9.19 -14.99 -4.56
CA ARG A 333 7.86 -14.41 -4.77
C ARG A 333 7.92 -13.02 -5.40
N VAL A 334 8.85 -12.18 -4.95
CA VAL A 334 9.04 -10.83 -5.52
C VAL A 334 9.50 -10.93 -6.97
N LYS A 335 10.51 -11.76 -7.28
CA LYS A 335 10.97 -11.98 -8.66
C LYS A 335 9.86 -12.52 -9.56
N TYR A 336 9.09 -13.50 -9.08
CA TYR A 336 7.94 -14.04 -9.81
C TYR A 336 6.92 -12.94 -10.14
N ALA A 337 6.60 -12.08 -9.17
CA ALA A 337 5.63 -11.00 -9.35
C ALA A 337 6.08 -9.88 -10.31
N LEU A 338 7.37 -9.79 -10.66
CA LEU A 338 7.84 -8.84 -11.67
C LEU A 338 7.33 -9.17 -13.08
N SER A 339 7.10 -10.45 -13.37
CA SER A 339 6.74 -10.93 -14.72
C SER A 339 5.36 -11.57 -14.77
N ASN A 340 4.71 -11.81 -13.63
CA ASN A 340 3.44 -12.53 -13.55
C ASN A 340 2.40 -11.72 -12.79
N ALA A 341 1.19 -11.63 -13.35
CA ALA A 341 0.06 -10.98 -12.69
C ALA A 341 -0.58 -11.89 -11.62
N PRO A 342 -1.33 -11.33 -10.66
CA PRO A 342 -2.08 -12.11 -9.68
C PRO A 342 -3.06 -13.07 -10.36
N GLU A 343 -2.86 -14.37 -10.10
CA GLU A 343 -3.56 -15.46 -10.82
C GLU A 343 -5.05 -15.56 -10.47
N ASN A 344 -5.47 -15.04 -9.32
CA ASN A 344 -6.83 -15.14 -8.80
C ASN A 344 -7.72 -13.93 -9.13
N THR A 345 -7.29 -13.09 -10.07
CA THR A 345 -8.03 -11.89 -10.48
C THR A 345 -8.09 -11.76 -11.99
N ARG A 346 -8.93 -10.85 -12.48
CA ARG A 346 -8.99 -10.45 -13.90
C ARG A 346 -7.66 -9.94 -14.48
N ASP A 347 -6.71 -9.58 -13.61
CA ASP A 347 -5.41 -9.09 -14.04
C ASP A 347 -4.59 -10.22 -14.68
N PHE A 348 -4.85 -11.49 -14.32
CA PHE A 348 -4.31 -12.66 -15.02
C PHE A 348 -4.66 -12.62 -16.51
N PHE A 349 -5.95 -12.56 -16.85
CA PHE A 349 -6.40 -12.48 -18.24
C PHE A 349 -5.80 -11.28 -18.97
N ARG A 350 -5.81 -10.10 -18.34
CA ARG A 350 -5.25 -8.88 -18.97
C ARG A 350 -3.77 -9.04 -19.29
N ALA A 351 -2.97 -9.55 -18.34
CA ALA A 351 -1.54 -9.73 -18.52
C ALA A 351 -1.23 -10.80 -19.57
N GLU A 352 -1.92 -11.94 -19.56
CA GLU A 352 -1.71 -13.00 -20.54
C GLU A 352 -2.09 -12.57 -21.95
N ILE A 353 -3.19 -11.81 -22.13
CA ILE A 353 -3.54 -11.27 -23.45
C ILE A 353 -2.46 -10.28 -23.94
N LEU A 354 -1.99 -9.37 -23.08
CA LEU A 354 -0.92 -8.43 -23.46
C LEU A 354 0.38 -9.14 -23.82
N ARG A 355 0.72 -10.20 -23.08
CA ARG A 355 1.94 -10.99 -23.28
C ARG A 355 1.91 -11.80 -24.57
N ARG A 356 0.79 -12.48 -24.86
CA ARG A 356 0.67 -13.43 -25.98
C ARG A 356 0.15 -12.79 -27.26
N PHE A 357 -0.79 -11.84 -27.13
CA PHE A 357 -1.54 -11.27 -28.25
C PHE A 357 -1.46 -9.74 -28.29
N GLY A 358 -0.33 -9.16 -27.85
CA GLY A 358 -0.14 -7.71 -27.77
C GLY A 358 -0.37 -6.98 -29.10
N SER A 359 -0.10 -7.62 -30.24
CA SER A 359 -0.37 -7.09 -31.60
C SER A 359 -1.87 -6.91 -31.90
N HIS A 360 -2.74 -7.63 -31.20
CA HIS A 360 -4.19 -7.54 -31.33
C HIS A 360 -4.80 -6.48 -30.39
N VAL A 361 -4.04 -5.99 -29.40
CA VAL A 361 -4.56 -5.05 -28.39
C VAL A 361 -4.55 -3.61 -28.91
N ARG A 362 -5.74 -3.04 -29.06
CA ARG A 362 -5.93 -1.61 -29.41
C ARG A 362 -5.85 -0.69 -28.20
N SER A 363 -6.43 -1.11 -27.07
CA SER A 363 -6.35 -0.32 -25.83
C SER A 363 -6.63 -1.18 -24.61
N VAL A 364 -6.10 -0.75 -23.46
CA VAL A 364 -6.24 -1.45 -22.19
C VAL A 364 -6.55 -0.47 -21.05
N SER A 365 -7.41 -0.89 -20.14
CA SER A 365 -7.73 -0.20 -18.89
C SER A 365 -8.05 -1.23 -17.79
N TRP A 366 -8.31 -0.77 -16.57
CA TRP A 366 -8.68 -1.64 -15.45
C TRP A 366 -9.92 -2.51 -15.72
N SER A 367 -10.94 -1.95 -16.38
CA SER A 367 -12.25 -2.58 -16.57
C SER A 367 -12.60 -2.87 -18.03
N THR A 368 -11.69 -2.63 -18.96
CA THR A 368 -11.96 -2.80 -20.39
C THR A 368 -10.68 -3.12 -21.14
N LEU A 369 -10.74 -4.14 -21.98
CA LEU A 369 -9.73 -4.52 -22.95
C LEU A 369 -10.35 -4.46 -24.34
N VAL A 370 -9.73 -3.73 -25.27
CA VAL A 370 -10.20 -3.60 -26.65
C VAL A 370 -9.17 -4.22 -27.56
N LEU A 371 -9.61 -5.22 -28.33
CA LEU A 371 -8.83 -5.99 -29.28
C LEU A 371 -9.28 -5.64 -30.71
N ASN A 372 -8.65 -6.24 -31.72
CA ASN A 372 -9.10 -6.12 -33.10
C ASN A 372 -10.43 -6.86 -33.32
N GLU A 373 -10.60 -7.98 -32.63
CA GLU A 373 -11.66 -8.97 -32.79
C GLU A 373 -12.85 -8.72 -31.85
N ALA A 374 -12.60 -8.11 -30.69
CA ALA A 374 -13.62 -7.95 -29.67
C ALA A 374 -13.29 -6.85 -28.64
N LYS A 375 -14.33 -6.41 -27.94
CA LYS A 375 -14.24 -5.67 -26.69
C LYS A 375 -14.62 -6.56 -25.52
N VAL A 376 -13.74 -6.64 -24.52
CA VAL A 376 -13.96 -7.38 -23.27
C VAL A 376 -14.14 -6.40 -22.11
N THR A 377 -15.31 -6.43 -21.49
CA THR A 377 -15.60 -5.73 -20.23
C THR A 377 -15.12 -6.58 -19.06
N LEU A 378 -14.14 -6.06 -18.32
CA LEU A 378 -13.51 -6.73 -17.19
C LEU A 378 -13.99 -6.10 -15.88
N ASP A 379 -15.29 -5.93 -15.64
CA ASP A 379 -15.83 -5.17 -14.51
C ASP A 379 -16.11 -6.01 -13.25
N GLU A 380 -15.94 -7.33 -13.31
CA GLU A 380 -15.92 -8.22 -12.15
C GLU A 380 -14.45 -8.50 -11.76
N PRO A 381 -13.96 -8.05 -10.58
CA PRO A 381 -12.53 -8.12 -10.26
C PRO A 381 -11.91 -9.53 -10.23
N PHE A 382 -12.71 -10.55 -10.00
CA PHE A 382 -12.28 -11.96 -9.86
C PHE A 382 -12.57 -12.83 -11.08
N MET A 383 -13.16 -12.27 -12.15
CA MET A 383 -13.47 -13.01 -13.38
C MET A 383 -12.23 -13.29 -14.22
N LEU A 384 -12.33 -14.28 -15.12
CA LEU A 384 -11.28 -14.69 -16.05
C LEU A 384 -9.93 -14.88 -15.33
N ASN A 385 -9.97 -15.38 -14.10
CA ASN A 385 -8.77 -15.72 -13.35
C ASN A 385 -8.15 -17.02 -13.92
N LYS A 386 -6.94 -17.37 -13.48
CA LYS A 386 -6.22 -18.55 -13.97
C LYS A 386 -6.99 -19.85 -13.82
N ALA A 387 -7.77 -20.01 -12.75
CA ALA A 387 -8.58 -21.22 -12.56
C ALA A 387 -9.74 -21.30 -13.57
N GLU A 388 -10.25 -20.16 -14.05
CA GLU A 388 -11.37 -20.10 -14.98
C GLU A 388 -10.96 -20.22 -16.46
N ILE A 389 -9.85 -19.58 -16.87
CA ILE A 389 -9.46 -19.44 -18.28
C ILE A 389 -8.02 -19.91 -18.58
N GLY A 390 -7.27 -20.36 -17.57
CA GLY A 390 -5.85 -20.68 -17.71
C GLY A 390 -5.57 -21.81 -18.69
N ALA A 391 -6.44 -22.80 -18.78
CA ALA A 391 -6.26 -23.93 -19.70
C ALA A 391 -6.31 -23.48 -21.17
N GLU A 392 -7.22 -22.57 -21.51
CA GLU A 392 -7.35 -21.98 -22.83
C GLU A 392 -6.20 -21.03 -23.15
N MET A 393 -5.69 -20.30 -22.14
CA MET A 393 -4.53 -19.43 -22.30
C MET A 393 -3.24 -20.22 -22.56
N CYS A 394 -3.05 -21.37 -21.90
CA CYS A 394 -1.84 -22.18 -21.99
C CYS A 394 -1.84 -23.22 -23.13
N ARG A 395 -2.95 -23.36 -23.87
CA ARG A 395 -3.00 -24.23 -25.06
C ARG A 395 -2.08 -23.66 -26.15
N GLY A 396 -0.97 -24.36 -26.41
CA GLY A 396 0.04 -23.99 -27.43
C GLY A 396 1.48 -23.90 -26.93
N GLU A 397 1.73 -23.91 -25.61
CA GLU A 397 3.10 -23.89 -25.06
C GLU A 397 3.80 -25.28 -25.05
N GLY A 398 3.11 -26.35 -25.49
CA GLY A 398 3.57 -27.74 -25.38
C GLY A 398 4.16 -28.40 -26.64
N GLU A 399 4.26 -27.72 -27.78
CA GLU A 399 4.71 -28.36 -29.05
C GLU A 399 5.84 -27.59 -29.76
N GLY A 400 6.58 -26.75 -29.03
CA GLY A 400 7.56 -25.81 -29.61
C GLY A 400 9.02 -25.99 -29.18
N GLU A 401 9.47 -27.18 -28.78
CA GLU A 401 10.91 -27.50 -28.74
C GLU A 401 11.29 -28.32 -29.98
N GLY A 402 11.30 -27.65 -31.13
CA GLY A 402 11.75 -28.19 -32.42
C GLY A 402 12.10 -27.04 -33.35
N GLY A 403 13.40 -26.85 -33.61
CA GLY A 403 13.94 -25.65 -34.23
C GLY A 403 13.48 -25.38 -35.67
N GLY A 404 13.62 -24.13 -36.08
CA GLY A 404 13.56 -23.70 -37.48
C GLY A 404 13.46 -22.19 -37.60
N GLU A 405 14.53 -21.53 -38.04
CA GLU A 405 14.46 -20.17 -38.59
C GLU A 405 13.58 -20.20 -39.85
N GLY A 406 12.36 -19.66 -39.78
CA GLY A 406 11.43 -19.56 -40.91
C GLY A 406 10.40 -18.45 -40.65
N GLY A 407 10.29 -17.49 -41.56
CA GLY A 407 9.72 -16.17 -41.30
C GLY A 407 8.20 -16.04 -41.23
N GLY A 408 7.74 -15.17 -40.31
CA GLY A 408 7.00 -13.93 -40.58
C GLY A 408 5.52 -13.98 -41.00
N GLU A 409 5.08 -14.92 -41.84
CA GLU A 409 3.72 -14.89 -42.41
C GLU A 409 2.77 -15.95 -41.79
N GLY A 410 3.31 -17.08 -41.30
CA GLY A 410 2.52 -18.15 -40.67
C GLY A 410 2.19 -17.94 -39.18
N GLU A 411 2.98 -17.12 -38.48
CA GLU A 411 2.77 -16.87 -37.04
C GLU A 411 1.53 -16.02 -36.76
N GLY A 412 1.20 -15.08 -37.66
CA GLY A 412 0.05 -14.18 -37.50
C GLY A 412 -1.31 -14.89 -37.67
N GLU A 413 -1.43 -15.82 -38.62
CA GLU A 413 -2.66 -16.60 -38.81
C GLU A 413 -2.88 -17.59 -37.65
N GLY A 414 -1.81 -18.20 -37.13
CA GLY A 414 -1.86 -19.07 -35.96
C GLY A 414 -2.29 -18.33 -34.69
N GLN A 415 -1.73 -17.14 -34.44
CA GLN A 415 -2.13 -16.28 -33.32
C GLN A 415 -3.57 -15.78 -33.45
N GLY A 416 -4.02 -15.43 -34.66
CA GLY A 416 -5.40 -15.02 -34.94
C GLY A 416 -6.43 -16.09 -34.56
N ARG A 417 -6.17 -17.35 -34.92
CA ARG A 417 -7.04 -18.47 -34.53
C ARG A 417 -7.04 -18.71 -33.02
N GLN A 418 -5.88 -18.63 -32.38
CA GLN A 418 -5.74 -18.83 -30.93
C GLN A 418 -6.48 -17.75 -30.12
N ILE A 419 -6.40 -16.48 -30.53
CA ILE A 419 -7.12 -15.41 -29.83
C ILE A 419 -8.64 -15.57 -29.96
N GLU A 420 -9.15 -15.98 -31.12
CA GLU A 420 -10.58 -16.25 -31.30
C GLU A 420 -11.08 -17.38 -30.38
N GLU A 421 -10.28 -18.43 -30.18
CA GLU A 421 -10.59 -19.52 -29.26
C GLU A 421 -10.64 -19.04 -27.81
N VAL A 422 -9.65 -18.25 -27.38
CA VAL A 422 -9.61 -17.62 -26.04
C VAL A 422 -10.80 -16.69 -25.83
N LEU A 423 -11.14 -15.85 -26.81
CA LEU A 423 -12.28 -14.94 -26.73
C LEU A 423 -13.62 -15.68 -26.71
N SER A 424 -13.73 -16.76 -27.47
CA SER A 424 -14.90 -17.63 -27.45
C SER A 424 -15.07 -18.32 -26.10
N ALA A 425 -13.98 -18.74 -25.46
CA ALA A 425 -14.01 -19.28 -24.10
C ALA A 425 -14.42 -18.21 -23.08
N ALA A 426 -13.83 -17.02 -23.15
CA ALA A 426 -14.21 -15.89 -22.30
C ALA A 426 -15.69 -15.51 -22.48
N LYS A 427 -16.22 -15.55 -23.71
CA LYS A 427 -17.65 -15.34 -24.01
C LYS A 427 -18.53 -16.43 -23.40
N ARG A 428 -18.12 -17.69 -23.41
CA ARG A 428 -18.89 -18.78 -22.77
C ARG A 428 -18.97 -18.60 -21.25
N LEU A 429 -17.86 -18.21 -20.60
CA LEU A 429 -17.83 -17.95 -19.16
C LEU A 429 -18.61 -16.67 -18.79
N HIS A 430 -18.51 -15.64 -19.63
CA HIS A 430 -19.14 -14.34 -19.39
C HIS A 430 -19.81 -13.78 -20.66
N PRO A 431 -21.02 -14.28 -21.00
CA PRO A 431 -21.70 -13.95 -22.26
C PRO A 431 -21.89 -12.46 -22.49
N ASP A 432 -22.25 -11.69 -21.46
CA ASP A 432 -22.52 -10.25 -21.62
C ASP A 432 -21.26 -9.38 -21.57
N LYS A 433 -20.08 -9.98 -21.41
CA LYS A 433 -18.82 -9.26 -21.18
C LYS A 433 -17.92 -9.23 -22.40
N VAL A 434 -18.16 -10.07 -23.41
CA VAL A 434 -17.39 -10.11 -24.66
C VAL A 434 -18.30 -9.70 -25.81
N ILE A 435 -17.91 -8.66 -26.55
CA ILE A 435 -18.66 -8.14 -27.71
C ILE A 435 -17.70 -8.16 -28.91
N TYR A 436 -18.01 -8.95 -29.93
CA TYR A 436 -17.23 -9.01 -31.18
C TYR A 436 -17.42 -7.74 -32.00
#